data_AF-A0A924ELJ2-F1
#
_entry.id   AF-A0A924ELJ2-F1
#
_cell.length_a   1.000
_cell.length_b   1.000
_cell.length_c   1.000
_cell.angle_alpha   90.00
_cell.angle_beta   90.00
_cell.angle_gamma   90.00
#
_symmetry.space_group_name_H-M   'P 1'
#
loop_
_entity.id
_entity.type
_entity.pdbx_description
1 polymer ?
#
loop_
_entity_poly.entity_id
_entity_poly.type
_entity_poly.pdbx_seq_one_letter_code
_entity_poly.pdbx_strand_id
1 'polypeptide(L)' 'ELAFITQMIFESAKYPLQVFWFTTLVSKKENLASLYKTLNKVSAVEIKTIEMAQGQKTSRFLAWTFLSDLQQKKWKF' A
#
# COMPACT_ATOMS: atom_id res chain seq x y z
N GLU A 1 1.40 7.34 -13.08
CA GLU A 1 1.48 6.34 -12.00
C GLU A 1 1.40 6.98 -10.61
N LEU A 2 2.34 7.86 -10.21
CA LEU A 2 2.37 8.46 -8.86
C LEU A 2 1.04 9.11 -8.43
N ALA A 3 0.46 9.98 -9.27
CA ALA A 3 -0.78 10.68 -8.95
C ALA A 3 -1.97 9.72 -8.76
N PHE A 4 -2.04 8.69 -9.61
CA PHE A 4 -3.07 7.65 -9.52
C PHE A 4 -2.96 6.83 -8.23
N ILE A 5 -1.75 6.38 -7.89
CA ILE A 5 -1.54 5.62 -6.64
C ILE A 5 -1.79 6.52 -5.42
N THR A 6 -1.35 7.78 -5.47
CA THR A 6 -1.62 8.76 -4.41
C THR A 6 -3.13 8.92 -4.18
N GLN A 7 -3.91 9.04 -5.26
CA GLN A 7 -5.36 9.11 -5.18
C GLN A 7 -5.96 7.82 -4.58
N MET A 8 -5.49 6.65 -5.04
CA MET A 8 -5.90 5.35 -4.48
C MET A 8 -5.60 5.26 -2.97
N ILE A 9 -4.47 5.78 -2.51
CA ILE A 9 -4.13 5.83 -1.07
C ILE A 9 -5.15 6.69 -0.31
N PHE A 10 -5.51 7.87 -0.82
CA PHE A 10 -6.53 8.71 -0.18
C PHE A 10 -7.92 8.08 -0.18
N GLU A 11 -8.30 7.37 -1.25
CA GLU A 11 -9.57 6.66 -1.31
C GLU A 11 -9.59 5.45 -0.36
N SER A 12 -8.48 4.73 -0.24
CA SER A 12 -8.35 3.61 0.70
C SER A 12 -8.58 4.04 2.15
N ALA A 13 -8.16 5.26 2.51
CA ALA A 13 -8.36 5.83 3.84
C ALA A 13 -9.84 6.12 4.16
N LYS A 14 -10.73 6.17 3.16
CA LYS A 14 -12.18 6.30 3.38
C LYS A 14 -12.83 4.97 3.75
N TYR A 15 -12.21 3.84 3.38
CA TYR A 15 -12.72 2.49 3.64
C TYR A 15 -11.70 1.62 4.40
N PRO A 16 -11.12 2.10 5.52
CA PRO A 16 -9.97 1.48 6.15
C PRO A 16 -10.26 0.10 6.76
N LEU A 17 -11.50 -0.14 7.18
CA LEU A 17 -11.91 -1.39 7.84
C LEU A 17 -12.65 -2.37 6.92
N GLN A 18 -12.89 -1.99 5.66
CA GLN A 18 -13.63 -2.85 4.72
C GLN A 18 -12.71 -3.77 3.92
N VAL A 19 -11.44 -3.42 3.80
CA VAL A 19 -10.45 -4.15 3.01
C VAL A 19 -9.26 -4.48 3.90
N PHE A 20 -8.87 -5.75 3.89
CA PHE A 20 -7.73 -6.20 4.68
C PHE A 20 -6.42 -5.63 4.14
N TRP A 21 -6.16 -5.75 2.83
CA TRP A 21 -4.95 -5.27 2.17
C TRP A 21 -5.30 -4.49 0.92
N PHE A 22 -4.81 -3.26 0.83
CA PHE A 22 -4.75 -2.50 -0.41
C PHE A 22 -3.39 -2.73 -1.05
N THR A 23 -3.35 -2.93 -2.36
CA THR A 23 -2.12 -3.29 -3.07
C THR A 23 -2.01 -2.59 -4.42
N THR A 24 -0.77 -2.30 -4.82
CA THR A 24 -0.45 -1.74 -6.14
C THR A 24 0.94 -2.17 -6.58
N LEU A 25 1.13 -2.28 -7.90
CA LEU A 25 2.46 -2.39 -8.49
C LEU A 25 3.04 -1.00 -8.73
N VAL A 26 4.32 -0.84 -8.43
CA VAL A 26 5.09 0.39 -8.62
C VAL A 26 6.26 0.08 -9.55
N SER A 27 6.28 0.74 -10.70
CA SER A 27 7.30 0.52 -11.73
C SER A 27 8.58 1.30 -11.43
N LYS A 28 8.43 2.54 -10.94
CA LYS A 28 9.56 3.46 -10.70
C LYS A 28 9.93 3.51 -9.23
N LYS A 29 11.19 3.20 -8.89
CA LYS A 29 11.71 3.26 -7.52
C LYS A 29 11.57 4.65 -6.90
N GLU A 30 11.74 5.69 -7.70
CA GLU A 30 11.66 7.10 -7.32
C GLU A 30 10.31 7.47 -6.70
N ASN A 31 9.23 6.81 -7.15
CA ASN A 31 7.88 7.06 -6.65
C ASN A 31 7.71 6.59 -5.20
N LEU A 32 8.44 5.55 -4.77
CA LEU A 32 8.25 4.95 -3.45
C LEU A 32 8.41 5.95 -2.31
N ALA A 33 9.42 6.80 -2.37
CA ALA A 33 9.67 7.78 -1.31
C ALA A 33 8.47 8.74 -1.11
N SER A 34 7.84 9.16 -2.20
CA SER A 34 6.63 9.98 -2.14
C SER A 34 5.41 9.17 -1.67
N LEU A 35 5.25 7.93 -2.13
CA LEU A 35 4.14 7.06 -1.72
C LEU A 35 4.19 6.72 -0.23
N TYR A 36 5.38 6.45 0.33
CA TYR A 36 5.55 6.26 1.77
C TYR A 36 5.17 7.50 2.57
N LYS A 37 5.50 8.71 2.09
CA LYS A 37 5.07 9.96 2.74
C LYS A 37 3.55 10.09 2.74
N THR A 38 2.89 9.79 1.61
CA THR A 38 1.42 9.81 1.51
C THR A 38 0.80 8.77 2.43
N LEU A 39 1.32 7.54 2.47
CA LEU A 39 0.83 6.46 3.34
C LEU A 39 0.94 6.81 4.82
N ASN A 40 2.06 7.44 5.22
CA ASN A 40 2.21 7.97 6.58
C ASN A 40 1.21 9.09 6.87
N LYS A 41 0.94 9.97 5.91
CA LYS A 41 -0.04 11.07 6.06
C LYS A 41 -1.46 10.56 6.27
N VAL A 42 -1.83 9.44 5.66
CA VAL A 42 -3.14 8.81 5.87
C VAL A 42 -3.17 7.82 7.03
N SER A 43 -2.10 7.75 7.82
CA SER A 43 -1.97 6.86 8.98
C SER A 43 -2.20 5.38 8.66
N ALA A 44 -1.64 4.91 7.53
CA ALA A 44 -1.59 3.48 7.25
C ALA A 44 -0.86 2.74 8.39
N VAL A 45 -1.44 1.65 8.88
CA VAL A 45 -0.95 0.94 10.07
C VAL A 45 0.24 0.05 9.74
N GLU A 46 0.17 -0.66 8.63
CA GLU A 46 1.27 -1.49 8.15
C GLU A 46 1.45 -1.27 6.65
N ILE A 47 2.72 -1.11 6.23
CA ILE A 47 3.13 -0.92 4.85
C ILE A 47 4.20 -1.95 4.53
N LYS A 48 3.99 -2.72 3.46
CA LYS A 48 4.90 -3.75 2.97
C LYS A 48 5.28 -3.46 1.53
N THR A 49 6.56 -3.54 1.23
CA THR A 49 7.05 -3.45 -0.14
C THR A 49 7.88 -4.68 -0.45
N ILE A 50 7.50 -5.38 -1.51
CA ILE A 50 8.19 -6.58 -1.99
C ILE A 50 8.81 -6.23 -3.33
N GLU A 51 10.13 -6.30 -3.43
CA GLU A 51 10.81 -6.15 -4.72
C GLU A 51 10.65 -7.45 -5.52
N MET A 52 10.14 -7.33 -6.75
CA MET A 52 9.93 -8.43 -7.66
C MET A 52 10.82 -8.22 -8.88
N ALA A 53 11.76 -9.14 -9.10
CA ALA A 53 12.60 -9.15 -10.29
C ALA A 53 12.15 -10.29 -11.20
N GLN A 54 11.72 -9.97 -12.42
CA GLN A 54 11.44 -10.96 -13.46
C GLN A 54 12.25 -10.61 -14.71
N GLY A 55 13.35 -11.35 -14.93
CA GLY A 55 14.30 -11.04 -16.00
C GLY A 55 14.91 -9.65 -15.83
N GLN A 56 14.82 -8.82 -16.87
CA GLN A 56 15.33 -7.44 -16.86
C GLN A 56 14.35 -6.42 -16.27
N LYS A 57 13.13 -6.81 -15.89
CA LYS A 57 12.14 -5.91 -15.30
C LYS A 57 12.12 -6.06 -13.79
N THR A 58 12.44 -4.96 -13.09
CA THR A 58 12.27 -4.84 -11.65
C THR A 58 10.98 -4.07 -11.37
N SER A 59 9.99 -4.75 -10.82
CA SER A 59 8.77 -4.12 -10.28
C SER A 59 8.78 -4.19 -8.76
N ARG A 60 7.93 -3.40 -8.12
CA ARG A 60 7.80 -3.39 -6.65
C ARG A 60 6.34 -3.50 -6.31
N PHE A 61 6.00 -4.48 -5.50
CA PHE A 61 4.66 -4.66 -5.00
C PHE A 61 4.53 -3.92 -3.68
N LEU A 62 3.71 -2.86 -3.67
CA LEU A 62 3.43 -2.05 -2.50
C LEU A 62 2.06 -2.44 -1.94
N ALA A 63 2.02 -2.89 -0.70
CA ALA A 63 0.83 -3.28 0.03
C ALA A 63 0.70 -2.47 1.31
N TRP A 64 -0.50 -2.05 1.67
CA TRP A 64 -0.76 -1.37 2.94
C TRP A 64 -2.12 -1.77 3.52
N THR A 65 -2.23 -1.63 4.85
CA THR A 65 -3.46 -1.87 5.59
C THR A 65 -3.69 -0.82 6.65
N PHE A 66 -4.95 -0.59 6.98
CA PHE A 66 -5.38 0.23 8.12
C PHE A 66 -5.84 -0.62 9.30
N LEU A 67 -5.81 -1.94 9.18
CA LEU A 67 -6.16 -2.86 10.25
C LEU A 67 -4.99 -3.00 11.22
N SER A 68 -5.24 -2.72 12.50
CA SER A 68 -4.33 -3.08 13.59
C SER A 68 -4.17 -4.61 13.72
N ASP A 69 -3.08 -5.06 14.34
CA ASP A 69 -2.81 -6.48 14.59
C ASP A 69 -4.00 -7.19 15.27
N LEU A 70 -4.67 -6.50 16.20
CA LEU A 70 -5.88 -7.00 16.86
C LEU A 70 -7.06 -7.15 15.89
N GLN A 71 -7.26 -6.18 14.99
CA GLN A 71 -8.33 -6.25 13.98
C GLN A 71 -8.04 -7.31 12.93
N GLN A 72 -6.77 -7.47 12.54
CA GLN A 72 -6.33 -8.54 11.63
C GLN A 72 -6.60 -9.92 12.24
N LYS A 73 -6.28 -10.14 13.53
CA LYS A 73 -6.58 -11.39 14.25
C LYS A 73 -8.07 -11.66 14.42
N LYS A 74 -8.88 -10.60 14.57
CA LYS A 74 -10.33 -10.70 14.69
C LYS A 74 -11.04 -10.85 13.35
N TRP A 75 -10.35 -10.64 12.24
CA TRP A 75 -10.93 -10.75 10.91
C TRP A 75 -11.32 -12.21 10.64
N LYS A 76 -12.62 -12.45 10.46
CA LYS A 76 -13.17 -13.77 10.13
C LYS A 76 -13.77 -13.70 8.73
N PHE A 77 -13.39 -14.66 7.89
CA PHE A 77 -13.91 -14.84 6.54
C PHE A 77 -15.21 -15.63 6.56
#